data_AF-A0A8T9DGE6-F1
#
_entry.id   AF-A0A8T9DGE6-F1
#
_cell.length_a   1.000
_cell.length_b   1.000
_cell.length_c   1.000
_cell.angle_alpha   90.00
_cell.angle_beta   90.00
_cell.angle_gamma   90.00
#
_symmetry.space_group_name_H-M   'P 1'
#
loop_
_entity.id
_entity.type
_entity.pdbx_description
1 polymer ?
#
loop_
_entity_poly.entity_id
_entity_poly.type
_entity_poly.pdbx_seq_one_letter_code
_entity_poly.pdbx_strand_id
1 'polypeptide(L)'
;MLADVLRRRTISFRNSRQKDAATYLEKRLHRKNSDVIGFKMPYLSLIEHPDARDAFKTFGYRIIRLSRENLLDQYISYKLATINGAWRSDRGSMTVNCFTAEPADVEEAFKRWTEWNLELSRMVETLPNLHVTYEELVDGPGVSRSLEFLNLRQVSLHSPFRRQRSGTQSEIIKNYAQLKEHFARTEWVSHFVG
;
A
#
# COMPACT_ATOMS: atom_id res chain seq x y z
N MET A 1 15.14 10.21 -16.85
CA MET A 1 15.42 9.31 -17.98
C MET A 1 16.85 8.73 -17.93
N LEU A 2 17.92 9.52 -17.79
CA LEU A 2 19.30 9.01 -17.72
C LEU A 2 19.62 8.21 -16.44
N ALA A 3 19.06 8.60 -15.28
CA ALA A 3 19.37 7.98 -13.99
C ALA A 3 18.87 6.53 -13.85
N ASP A 4 17.80 6.16 -14.56
CA ASP A 4 17.22 4.81 -14.54
C ASP A 4 17.91 3.84 -15.53
N VAL A 5 18.69 4.36 -16.48
CA VAL A 5 19.52 3.55 -17.39
C VAL A 5 20.83 3.16 -16.71
N LEU A 6 21.41 4.07 -15.92
CA LEU A 6 22.68 3.87 -15.21
C LEU A 6 22.57 2.94 -14.00
N ARG A 7 21.37 2.83 -13.40
CA ARG A 7 21.07 1.84 -12.36
C ARG A 7 20.07 0.91 -12.99
N ARG A 8 20.39 -0.38 -13.23
CA ARG A 8 19.53 -1.44 -13.84
C ARG A 8 18.13 -1.57 -13.19
N ARG A 9 17.32 -0.52 -13.21
CA ARG A 9 16.02 -0.40 -12.57
C ARG A 9 14.98 -0.56 -13.66
N THR A 10 13.96 -1.35 -13.36
CA THR A 10 12.80 -1.47 -14.23
C THR A 10 12.18 -0.08 -14.38
N ILE A 11 12.13 0.45 -15.61
CA ILE A 11 11.44 1.71 -15.93
C ILE A 11 9.95 1.50 -15.63
N SER A 12 9.32 2.37 -14.84
CA SER A 12 7.88 2.28 -14.54
C SER A 12 7.03 2.35 -15.80
N PHE A 13 5.82 1.79 -15.78
CA PHE A 13 4.91 1.78 -16.93
C PHE A 13 4.69 3.17 -17.52
N ARG A 14 4.38 4.16 -16.68
CA ARG A 14 4.23 5.58 -17.03
C ARG A 14 5.41 6.16 -17.83
N ASN A 15 6.62 5.62 -17.62
CA ASN A 15 7.84 6.09 -18.27
C ASN A 15 8.31 5.16 -19.41
N SER A 16 7.59 4.08 -19.71
CA SER A 16 8.10 2.94 -20.50
C SER A 16 7.88 3.02 -22.02
N ARG A 17 7.20 4.07 -22.50
CA ARG A 17 6.72 4.24 -23.90
C ARG A 17 5.83 3.09 -24.43
N GLN A 18 5.47 2.11 -23.59
CA GLN A 18 4.55 1.06 -24.00
C GLN A 18 3.12 1.61 -24.02
N LYS A 19 2.29 1.11 -24.93
CA LYS A 19 0.94 1.60 -25.17
C LYS A 19 -0.09 1.00 -24.22
N ASP A 20 0.16 -0.21 -23.74
CA ASP A 20 -0.73 -1.01 -22.92
C ASP A 20 0.05 -1.80 -21.86
N ALA A 21 -0.66 -2.18 -20.79
CA ALA A 21 -0.10 -2.89 -19.65
C ALA A 21 0.42 -4.28 -20.05
N ALA A 22 -0.25 -4.98 -20.97
CA ALA A 22 0.14 -6.32 -21.38
C ALA A 22 1.53 -6.33 -22.04
N THR A 23 1.74 -5.46 -23.03
CA THR A 23 3.02 -5.28 -23.73
C THR A 23 4.13 -4.87 -22.76
N TYR A 24 3.81 -4.04 -21.76
CA TYR A 24 4.78 -3.66 -20.73
C TYR A 24 5.20 -4.85 -19.85
N LEU A 25 4.25 -5.59 -19.30
CA LEU A 25 4.52 -6.73 -18.43
C LEU A 25 5.32 -7.80 -19.19
N GLU A 26 4.94 -8.09 -20.42
CA GLU A 26 5.67 -9.04 -21.28
C GLU A 26 7.13 -8.60 -21.49
N LYS A 27 7.35 -7.38 -21.98
CA LYS A 27 8.69 -6.92 -22.37
C LYS A 27 9.59 -6.58 -21.19
N ARG A 28 9.03 -6.15 -20.06
CA ARG A 28 9.80 -5.60 -18.93
C ARG A 28 9.86 -6.51 -17.71
N LEU A 29 8.87 -7.36 -17.50
CA LEU A 29 8.88 -8.35 -16.42
C LEU A 29 9.17 -9.77 -16.95
N HIS A 30 8.39 -10.27 -17.91
CA HIS A 30 8.43 -11.68 -18.29
C HIS A 30 9.68 -12.06 -19.09
N ARG A 31 10.27 -11.11 -19.84
CA ARG A 31 11.56 -11.35 -20.52
C ARG A 31 12.76 -11.53 -19.58
N LYS A 32 12.60 -11.32 -18.27
CA LYS A 32 13.65 -11.65 -17.32
C LYS A 32 13.54 -13.15 -17.02
N ASN A 33 14.58 -13.92 -17.29
CA ASN A 33 14.67 -15.35 -16.91
C ASN A 33 14.68 -15.49 -15.38
N SER A 34 13.51 -15.39 -14.76
CA SER A 34 13.32 -15.57 -13.32
C SER A 34 12.11 -16.47 -13.13
N ASP A 35 12.27 -17.45 -12.25
CA ASP A 35 11.23 -18.44 -11.95
C ASP A 35 10.02 -17.81 -11.25
N VAL A 36 10.21 -16.64 -10.62
CA VAL A 36 9.16 -15.90 -9.91
C VAL A 36 9.28 -14.42 -10.23
N ILE A 37 8.17 -13.85 -10.69
CA ILE A 37 8.06 -12.41 -10.99
C ILE A 37 6.92 -11.80 -10.19
N GLY A 38 7.10 -10.56 -9.77
CA GLY A 38 6.10 -9.81 -9.04
C GLY A 38 6.35 -8.32 -9.12
N PHE A 39 5.31 -7.54 -8.88
CA PHE A 39 5.36 -6.09 -8.83
C PHE A 39 4.27 -5.56 -7.91
N LYS A 40 4.37 -4.28 -7.55
CA LYS A 40 3.35 -3.57 -6.80
C LYS A 40 2.58 -2.65 -7.74
N MET A 41 1.26 -2.73 -7.68
CA MET A 41 0.34 -1.86 -8.42
C MET A 41 -0.49 -1.04 -7.42
N PRO A 42 -0.28 0.28 -7.28
CA PRO A 42 -1.16 1.14 -6.51
C PRO A 42 -2.58 1.16 -7.09
N TYR A 43 -3.60 1.28 -6.24
CA TYR A 43 -5.00 1.34 -6.66
C TYR A 43 -5.25 2.38 -7.77
N LEU A 44 -4.77 3.61 -7.57
CA LEU A 44 -4.94 4.69 -8.56
C LEU A 44 -4.32 4.35 -9.92
N SER A 45 -3.18 3.64 -9.95
CA SER A 45 -2.59 3.21 -11.21
C SER A 45 -3.43 2.12 -11.90
N LEU A 46 -4.18 1.32 -11.15
CA LEU A 46 -5.09 0.32 -11.72
C LEU A 46 -6.34 0.98 -12.32
N ILE A 47 -6.80 2.08 -11.72
CA ILE A 47 -7.88 2.92 -12.27
C ILE A 47 -7.44 3.64 -13.53
N GLU A 48 -6.21 4.17 -13.56
CA GLU A 48 -5.64 4.82 -14.75
C GLU A 48 -5.38 3.83 -15.90
N HIS A 49 -5.20 2.54 -15.58
CA HIS A 49 -4.84 1.48 -16.54
C HIS A 49 -5.72 0.24 -16.34
N PRO A 50 -7.02 0.32 -16.69
CA PRO A 50 -7.96 -0.78 -16.46
C PRO A 50 -7.63 -2.03 -17.31
N ASP A 51 -6.93 -1.86 -18.43
CA ASP A 51 -6.41 -2.93 -19.28
C ASP A 51 -5.40 -3.84 -18.55
N ALA A 52 -4.80 -3.36 -17.47
CA ALA A 52 -3.92 -4.17 -16.62
C ALA A 52 -4.65 -5.38 -16.03
N ARG A 53 -5.96 -5.29 -15.77
CA ARG A 53 -6.74 -6.43 -15.25
C ARG A 53 -6.79 -7.58 -16.25
N ASP A 54 -6.98 -7.28 -17.53
CA ASP A 54 -7.01 -8.29 -18.58
C ASP A 54 -5.62 -8.89 -18.80
N ALA A 55 -4.58 -8.08 -18.66
CA ALA A 55 -3.21 -8.57 -18.63
C ALA A 55 -2.97 -9.52 -17.43
N PHE A 56 -3.49 -9.18 -16.24
CA PHE A 56 -3.37 -10.04 -15.05
C PHE A 56 -3.99 -11.41 -15.28
N LYS A 57 -5.18 -11.43 -15.89
CA LYS A 57 -5.87 -12.66 -16.27
C LYS A 57 -5.08 -13.45 -17.31
N THR A 58 -4.64 -12.80 -18.39
CA THR A 58 -3.92 -13.42 -19.51
C THR A 58 -2.63 -14.08 -19.05
N PHE A 59 -1.90 -13.42 -18.14
CA PHE A 59 -0.64 -13.92 -17.61
C PHE A 59 -0.78 -14.80 -16.36
N GLY A 60 -2.01 -15.05 -15.90
CA GLY A 60 -2.26 -15.92 -14.74
C GLY A 60 -1.70 -15.38 -13.42
N TYR A 61 -1.65 -14.05 -13.24
CA TYR A 61 -1.18 -13.46 -12.00
C TYR A 61 -2.11 -13.79 -10.83
N ARG A 62 -1.48 -14.07 -9.68
CA ARG A 62 -2.15 -14.13 -8.37
C ARG A 62 -2.01 -12.79 -7.67
N ILE A 63 -3.11 -12.26 -7.14
CA ILE A 63 -3.18 -10.88 -6.62
C ILE A 63 -3.24 -10.91 -5.10
N ILE A 64 -2.27 -10.30 -4.43
CA ILE A 64 -2.37 -10.02 -2.99
C ILE A 64 -2.83 -8.57 -2.83
N ARG A 65 -4.02 -8.37 -2.27
CA ARG A 65 -4.55 -7.07 -1.89
C ARG A 65 -4.14 -6.75 -0.46
N LEU A 66 -3.63 -5.54 -0.26
CA LEU A 66 -3.21 -5.05 1.04
C LEU A 66 -4.09 -3.88 1.49
N SER A 67 -4.66 -3.99 2.68
CA SER A 67 -5.31 -2.87 3.38
C SER A 67 -4.64 -2.62 4.73
N ARG A 68 -5.09 -1.58 5.44
CA ARG A 68 -4.74 -1.35 6.84
C ARG A 68 -6.02 -1.16 7.63
N GLU A 69 -6.17 -1.88 8.73
CA GLU A 69 -7.42 -1.85 9.49
C GLU A 69 -7.58 -0.54 10.27
N ASN A 70 -6.49 -0.07 10.89
CA ASN A 70 -6.54 1.18 11.63
C ASN A 70 -6.32 2.38 10.69
N LEU A 71 -7.41 3.00 10.26
CA LEU A 71 -7.38 4.13 9.32
C LEU A 71 -6.72 5.37 9.92
N LEU A 72 -6.84 5.63 11.23
CA LEU A 72 -6.14 6.75 11.87
C LEU A 72 -4.63 6.53 11.82
N ASP A 73 -4.20 5.30 12.03
CA ASP A 73 -2.81 4.91 11.92
C ASP A 73 -2.28 5.01 10.48
N GLN A 74 -3.11 4.72 9.49
CA GLN A 74 -2.83 4.98 8.08
C GLN A 74 -2.70 6.49 7.82
N TYR A 75 -3.61 7.30 8.34
CA TYR A 75 -3.62 8.76 8.20
C TYR A 75 -2.38 9.41 8.80
N ILE A 76 -2.01 9.02 10.02
CA ILE A 76 -0.77 9.48 10.64
C ILE A 76 0.44 9.14 9.75
N SER A 77 0.51 7.91 9.24
CA SER A 77 1.62 7.49 8.37
C SER A 77 1.68 8.32 7.09
N TYR A 78 0.52 8.58 6.48
CA TYR A 78 0.40 9.39 5.26
C TYR A 78 0.79 10.85 5.48
N LYS A 79 0.29 11.49 6.55
CA LYS A 79 0.59 12.90 6.86
C LYS A 79 2.05 13.09 7.21
N LEU A 80 2.62 12.23 8.06
CA LEU A 80 4.05 12.33 8.41
C LEU A 80 4.95 12.12 7.19
N ALA A 81 4.65 11.14 6.33
CA ALA A 81 5.43 10.92 5.11
C ALA A 81 5.33 12.13 4.16
N THR A 82 4.14 12.73 4.03
CA THR A 82 3.89 13.93 3.23
C THR A 82 4.67 15.13 3.77
N ILE A 83 4.55 15.43 5.06
CA ILE A 83 5.20 16.59 5.71
C ILE A 83 6.73 16.46 5.63
N ASN A 84 7.27 15.27 5.88
CA ASN A 84 8.72 15.04 5.86
C ASN A 84 9.28 14.79 4.45
N GLY A 85 8.43 14.65 3.42
CA GLY A 85 8.85 14.20 2.09
C GLY A 85 9.50 12.81 2.07
N ALA A 86 9.28 11.99 3.10
CA ALA A 86 10.01 10.75 3.35
C ALA A 86 9.06 9.56 3.48
N TRP A 87 8.91 8.81 2.38
CA TRP A 87 7.99 7.65 2.29
C TRP A 87 8.64 6.31 2.65
N ARG A 88 9.94 6.28 2.94
CA ARG A 88 10.68 5.05 3.28
C ARG A 88 11.63 5.28 4.45
N SER A 89 11.72 4.30 5.34
CA SER A 89 12.60 4.38 6.53
C SER A 89 14.09 4.41 6.19
N ASP A 90 14.49 3.86 5.05
CA ASP A 90 15.89 3.85 4.60
C ASP A 90 16.27 5.11 3.82
N ARG A 91 15.32 6.04 3.58
CA ARG A 91 15.52 7.25 2.79
C ARG A 91 14.75 8.42 3.39
N GLY A 92 15.46 9.23 4.18
CA GLY A 92 14.97 10.46 4.78
C GLY A 92 15.09 10.45 6.30
N SER A 93 15.33 11.63 6.88
CA SER A 93 15.20 11.87 8.32
C SER A 93 13.79 12.37 8.61
N MET A 94 13.14 11.80 9.63
CA MET A 94 11.92 12.41 10.17
C MET A 94 12.31 13.58 11.05
N THR A 95 11.99 14.79 10.61
CA THR A 95 12.18 16.02 11.39
C THR A 95 10.89 16.43 12.10
N VAL A 96 9.74 16.17 11.47
CA VAL A 96 8.41 16.39 12.05
C VAL A 96 7.86 15.05 12.53
N ASN A 97 7.57 14.97 13.83
CA ASN A 97 7.03 13.80 14.50
C ASN A 97 5.59 13.99 15.00
N CYS A 98 5.07 15.22 15.01
CA CYS A 98 3.71 15.54 15.44
C CYS A 98 3.07 16.62 14.56
N PHE A 99 1.74 16.63 14.49
CA PHE A 99 0.96 17.58 13.68
C PHE A 99 -0.45 17.78 14.26
N THR A 100 -1.12 18.86 13.87
CA THR A 100 -2.56 19.06 14.09
C THR A 100 -3.32 18.52 12.90
N ALA A 101 -4.43 17.82 13.13
CA ALA A 101 -5.27 17.29 12.06
C ALA A 101 -6.66 17.90 12.10
N GLU A 102 -7.15 18.32 10.93
CA GLU A 102 -8.52 18.79 10.77
C GLU A 102 -9.48 17.58 10.71
N PRO A 103 -10.60 17.59 11.46
CA PRO A 103 -11.55 16.47 11.45
C PRO A 103 -12.07 16.14 10.04
N ALA A 104 -12.37 17.17 9.23
CA ALA A 104 -12.85 16.99 7.86
C ALA A 104 -11.83 16.26 6.97
N ASP A 105 -10.54 16.57 7.08
CA ASP A 105 -9.47 15.89 6.32
C ASP A 105 -9.36 14.41 6.70
N VAL A 106 -9.50 14.11 8.00
CA VAL A 106 -9.44 12.73 8.53
C VAL A 106 -10.63 11.93 8.01
N GLU A 107 -11.83 12.51 8.10
CA GLU A 107 -13.07 11.91 7.62
C GLU A 107 -13.04 11.65 6.11
N GLU A 108 -12.61 12.63 5.30
CA GLU A 108 -12.47 12.46 3.86
C GLU A 108 -11.50 11.32 3.53
N ALA A 109 -10.37 11.25 4.22
CA ALA A 109 -9.39 10.18 4.03
C ALA A 109 -9.97 8.81 4.38
N PHE A 110 -10.72 8.70 5.49
CA PHE A 110 -11.31 7.44 5.92
C PHE A 110 -12.35 6.93 4.93
N LYS A 111 -13.28 7.80 4.50
CA LYS A 111 -14.26 7.50 3.45
C LYS A 111 -13.57 7.02 2.18
N ARG A 112 -12.63 7.80 1.66
CA ARG A 112 -11.92 7.51 0.41
C ARG A 112 -11.15 6.18 0.46
N TRP A 113 -10.45 5.87 1.55
CA TRP A 113 -9.75 4.59 1.66
C TRP A 113 -10.67 3.39 1.82
N THR A 114 -11.81 3.58 2.50
CA THR A 114 -12.84 2.55 2.62
C THR A 114 -13.43 2.23 1.25
N GLU A 115 -13.79 3.27 0.49
CA GLU A 115 -14.29 3.15 -0.88
C GLU A 115 -13.27 2.47 -1.80
N TRP A 116 -12.02 2.93 -1.80
CA TRP A 116 -10.97 2.34 -2.64
C TRP A 116 -10.71 0.87 -2.33
N ASN A 117 -10.75 0.47 -1.05
CA ASN A 117 -10.59 -0.93 -0.67
C ASN A 117 -11.75 -1.79 -1.21
N LEU A 118 -12.97 -1.28 -1.13
CA LEU A 118 -14.15 -1.95 -1.65
C LEU A 118 -14.12 -2.07 -3.18
N GLU A 119 -13.79 -0.98 -3.87
CA GLU A 119 -13.64 -0.94 -5.32
C GLU A 119 -12.54 -1.89 -5.81
N LEU A 120 -11.36 -1.85 -5.17
CA LEU A 120 -10.27 -2.77 -5.50
C LEU A 120 -10.69 -4.23 -5.30
N SER A 121 -11.45 -4.54 -4.23
CA SER A 121 -11.98 -5.89 -4.01
C SER A 121 -12.86 -6.36 -5.16
N ARG A 122 -13.79 -5.51 -5.62
CA ARG A 122 -14.67 -5.80 -6.76
C ARG A 122 -13.89 -5.96 -8.06
N MET A 123 -12.92 -5.08 -8.34
CA MET A 123 -12.15 -5.12 -9.58
C MET A 123 -11.43 -6.45 -9.81
N VAL A 124 -10.98 -7.11 -8.73
CA VAL A 124 -10.19 -8.35 -8.82
C VAL A 124 -10.94 -9.59 -8.34
N GLU A 125 -12.22 -9.49 -8.02
CA GLU A 125 -13.00 -10.57 -7.39
C GLU A 125 -13.00 -11.86 -8.22
N THR A 126 -12.99 -11.74 -9.55
CA THR A 126 -12.97 -12.87 -10.48
C THR A 126 -11.56 -13.39 -10.79
N LEU A 127 -10.53 -12.79 -10.22
CA LEU A 127 -9.14 -13.20 -10.37
C LEU A 127 -8.69 -13.93 -9.09
N PRO A 128 -7.70 -14.85 -9.17
CA PRO A 128 -7.11 -15.44 -7.98
C PRO A 128 -6.57 -14.32 -7.09
N ASN A 129 -7.22 -14.07 -5.96
CA ASN A 129 -6.84 -12.99 -5.05
C ASN A 129 -6.90 -13.39 -3.58
N LEU A 130 -5.99 -12.82 -2.80
CA LEU A 130 -5.91 -12.93 -1.36
C LEU A 130 -5.94 -11.53 -0.75
N HIS A 131 -6.81 -11.31 0.23
CA HIS A 131 -6.76 -10.12 1.06
C HIS A 131 -5.92 -10.38 2.31
N VAL A 132 -5.00 -9.47 2.57
CA VAL A 132 -4.15 -9.43 3.77
C VAL A 132 -4.14 -8.01 4.32
N THR A 133 -4.16 -7.87 5.64
CA THR A 133 -4.01 -6.56 6.29
C THR A 133 -2.56 -6.27 6.65
N TYR A 134 -2.23 -5.00 6.84
CA TYR A 134 -0.90 -4.60 7.31
C TYR A 134 -0.58 -5.23 8.67
N GLU A 135 -1.57 -5.28 9.55
CA GLU A 135 -1.51 -5.89 10.87
C GLU A 135 -1.16 -7.39 10.76
N GLU A 136 -1.85 -8.13 9.89
CA GLU A 136 -1.53 -9.54 9.63
C GLU A 136 -0.11 -9.75 9.08
N LEU A 137 0.41 -8.81 8.28
CA LEU A 137 1.79 -8.88 7.79
C LEU A 137 2.82 -8.60 8.87
N VAL A 138 2.53 -7.68 9.79
CA VAL A 138 3.42 -7.33 10.91
C VAL A 138 3.45 -8.46 11.93
N ASP A 139 2.29 -9.03 12.25
CA ASP A 139 2.15 -10.07 13.27
C ASP A 139 2.53 -11.47 12.76
N GLY A 140 2.65 -11.64 11.44
CA GLY A 140 3.15 -12.86 10.80
C GLY A 140 2.13 -13.71 10.02
N PRO A 141 0.86 -13.89 10.44
CA PRO A 141 -0.11 -14.75 9.74
C PRO A 141 -0.29 -14.41 8.26
N GLY A 142 -0.27 -13.12 7.93
CA GLY A 142 -0.41 -12.63 6.56
C GLY A 142 0.75 -13.04 5.65
N VAL A 143 1.96 -13.19 6.20
CA VAL A 143 3.14 -13.66 5.47
C VAL A 143 2.99 -15.13 5.09
N SER A 144 2.64 -15.98 6.05
CA SER A 144 2.45 -17.41 5.81
C SER A 144 1.31 -17.68 4.83
N ARG A 145 0.16 -17.00 4.99
CA ARG A 145 -0.97 -17.06 4.05
C ARG A 145 -0.57 -16.60 2.64
N SER A 146 0.26 -15.56 2.54
CA SER A 146 0.76 -15.08 1.23
C SER A 146 1.64 -16.11 0.54
N LEU A 147 2.57 -16.74 1.28
CA LEU A 147 3.44 -17.78 0.72
C LEU A 147 2.64 -19.00 0.25
N GLU A 148 1.67 -19.45 1.06
CA GLU A 148 0.77 -20.55 0.71
C GLU A 148 -0.07 -20.20 -0.53
N PHE A 149 -0.68 -19.02 -0.55
CA PHE A 149 -1.47 -18.54 -1.69
C PHE A 149 -0.64 -18.42 -2.97
N LEU A 150 0.66 -18.15 -2.88
CA LEU A 150 1.57 -18.11 -4.03
C LEU A 150 2.16 -19.49 -4.38
N ASN A 151 1.81 -20.55 -3.63
CA ASN A 151 2.42 -21.88 -3.75
C ASN A 151 3.95 -21.85 -3.60
N LEU A 152 4.43 -21.03 -2.67
CA LEU A 152 5.84 -20.88 -2.34
C LEU A 152 6.17 -21.65 -1.05
N ARG A 153 7.44 -22.03 -0.91
CA ARG A 153 7.94 -22.66 0.30
C ARG A 153 7.75 -21.71 1.50
N GLN A 154 7.25 -22.25 2.61
CA GLN A 154 7.22 -21.55 3.89
C GLN A 154 8.65 -21.33 4.37
N VAL A 155 9.08 -20.07 4.39
CA VAL A 155 10.39 -19.62 4.85
C VAL A 155 10.22 -18.35 5.66
N SER A 156 11.13 -18.11 6.61
CA SER A 156 11.17 -16.84 7.33
C SER A 156 11.51 -15.70 6.36
N LEU A 157 10.63 -14.70 6.28
CA LEU A 157 10.88 -13.48 5.52
C LEU A 157 11.30 -12.35 6.46
N HIS A 158 12.26 -11.54 6.03
CA HIS A 158 12.71 -10.37 6.77
C HIS A 158 12.48 -9.10 5.94
N SER A 159 11.86 -8.10 6.56
CA SER A 159 11.75 -6.77 5.96
C SER A 159 12.97 -5.93 6.36
N PRO A 160 13.70 -5.33 5.40
CA PRO A 160 14.73 -4.34 5.72
C PRO A 160 14.12 -2.99 6.16
N PHE A 161 12.81 -2.81 5.98
CA PHE A 161 12.09 -1.60 6.35
C PHE A 161 11.56 -1.69 7.78
N ARG A 162 11.66 -0.57 8.49
CA ARG A 162 11.10 -0.40 9.82
C ARG A 162 9.96 0.61 9.77
N ARG A 163 9.04 0.54 10.73
CA ARG A 163 8.03 1.58 10.92
C ARG A 163 8.76 2.91 11.15
N GLN A 164 8.43 3.92 10.36
CA GLN A 164 9.12 5.22 10.42
C GLN A 164 8.80 5.98 11.71
N ARG A 165 7.53 5.97 12.12
CA ARG A 165 7.11 6.65 13.35
C ARG A 165 7.32 5.78 14.59
N SER A 166 7.62 6.47 15.69
CA SER A 166 7.52 6.01 17.07
C SER A 166 6.46 6.83 17.80
N GLY A 167 5.86 6.26 18.85
CA GLY A 167 4.88 6.94 19.69
C GLY A 167 3.43 6.58 19.40
N THR A 168 2.57 6.93 20.33
CA THR A 168 1.12 6.68 20.30
C THR A 168 0.42 7.68 19.37
N GLN A 169 -0.87 7.45 19.10
CA GLN A 169 -1.67 8.40 18.31
C GLN A 169 -1.80 9.76 19.01
N SER A 170 -1.91 9.75 20.35
CA SER A 170 -2.06 10.97 21.17
C SER A 170 -0.77 11.78 21.27
N GLU A 171 0.39 11.14 21.20
CA GLU A 171 1.69 11.83 21.14
C GLU A 171 1.93 12.49 19.77
N ILE A 172 1.40 11.90 18.69
CA ILE A 172 1.64 12.37 17.32
C ILE A 172 0.61 13.43 16.89
N ILE A 173 -0.65 13.29 17.30
CA ILE A 173 -1.71 14.24 16.92
C ILE A 173 -1.92 15.23 18.05
N LYS A 174 -1.52 16.50 17.84
CA LYS A 174 -1.56 17.54 18.88
C LYS A 174 -2.97 17.79 19.44
N ASN A 175 -3.99 17.66 18.60
CA ASN A 175 -5.39 17.82 18.96
C ASN A 175 -6.15 16.48 19.08
N TYR A 176 -5.46 15.41 19.48
CA TYR A 176 -6.02 14.05 19.53
C TYR A 176 -7.33 13.95 20.31
N ALA A 177 -7.41 14.57 21.50
CA ALA A 177 -8.61 14.51 22.34
C ALA A 177 -9.84 15.10 21.63
N GLN A 178 -9.68 16.25 20.95
CA GLN A 178 -10.75 16.90 20.19
C GLN A 178 -11.20 16.04 19.00
N LEU A 179 -10.26 15.40 18.30
CA LEU A 179 -10.59 14.47 17.22
C LEU A 179 -11.31 13.23 17.75
N LYS A 180 -10.82 12.63 18.83
CA LYS A 180 -11.45 11.46 19.44
C LYS A 180 -12.89 11.77 19.86
N GLU A 181 -13.14 12.95 20.42
CA GLU A 181 -14.49 13.42 20.75
C GLU A 181 -15.35 13.61 19.51
N HIS A 182 -14.82 14.26 18.46
CA HIS A 182 -15.51 14.45 17.19
C HIS A 182 -15.97 13.12 16.56
N PHE A 183 -15.12 12.09 16.59
CA PHE A 183 -15.40 10.78 16.02
C PHE A 183 -16.06 9.79 17.00
N ALA A 184 -16.39 10.21 18.23
CA ALA A 184 -16.87 9.28 19.28
C ALA A 184 -18.19 8.57 18.94
N ARG A 185 -19.00 9.16 18.05
CA ARG A 185 -20.31 8.63 17.62
C ARG A 185 -20.34 8.21 16.15
N THR A 186 -19.18 7.98 15.55
CA THR A 186 -19.08 7.47 14.17
C THR A 186 -18.58 6.03 14.17
N GLU A 187 -18.69 5.37 13.03
CA GLU A 187 -18.13 4.01 12.82
C GLU A 187 -16.60 3.96 13.00
N TRP A 188 -15.92 5.10 12.88
CA TRP A 188 -14.46 5.19 12.95
C TRP A 188 -13.89 5.35 14.34
N VAL A 189 -14.73 5.37 15.39
CA VAL A 189 -14.28 5.47 16.79
C VAL A 189 -13.26 4.39 17.16
N SER A 190 -13.40 3.20 16.57
CA SER A 190 -12.50 2.05 16.78
C SER A 190 -11.05 2.30 16.33
N HIS A 191 -10.81 3.30 15.47
CA HIS A 191 -9.45 3.64 15.04
C HIS A 191 -8.68 4.47 16.08
N PHE A 192 -9.36 5.01 17.10
CA PHE A 192 -8.77 5.85 18.17
C PHE A 192 -8.34 5.01 19.38
N VAL A 193 -7.19 4.35 19.25
CA VAL A 193 -6.65 3.34 20.20
C VAL A 193 -5.59 3.90 21.16
N GLY A 194 -5.61 5.22 21.39
CA GLY A 194 -4.58 5.99 22.10
C GLY A 194 -4.18 5.43 23.45
#